data_AF-A0A2R6MVS6-F1
#
_entry.id   AF-A0A2R6MVS6-F1
#
_cell.length_a   1.000
_cell.length_b   1.000
_cell.length_c   1.000
_cell.angle_alpha   90.00
_cell.angle_beta   90.00
_cell.angle_gamma   90.00
#
_symmetry.space_group_name_H-M   'P 1'
#
loop_
_entity.id
_entity.type
_entity.pdbx_description
1 polymer ?
#
loop_
_entity_poly.entity_id
_entity_poly.type
_entity_poly.pdbx_seq_one_letter_code
_entity_poly.pdbx_strand_id
1 'polypeptide(L)'
;MSEEANPFESLQEQIDDAAAFLDATPDVLERLKHPERVLEANLTVEMDDGSVEVFKAFRSQYNGDRGPYKGGIRFHPGVTRDEVKALSGWMVFKCAAVNIPYGGGKGGIVINPVEYSASELERITRSYATELRPLVGEDRDIPAPDVNTGQREMNWIKDTYETLENTTEPGVITGKAIESGGSEGRVEATGRSVMLVAREAFSYLGRDIADATVAVQGYGNAGSVAARLIDDRGADVVAVSDSSGAIH
;
A
#
# COMPACT_ATOMS: atom_id res chain seq x y z
N MET A 1 -19.50 -24.42 1.61
CA MET A 1 -18.46 -23.47 2.07
C MET A 1 -18.36 -22.45 0.97
N SER A 2 -18.68 -21.18 1.22
CA SER A 2 -18.48 -20.13 0.22
C SER A 2 -17.00 -20.12 -0.14
N GLU A 3 -16.66 -20.24 -1.42
CA GLU A 3 -15.32 -19.92 -1.91
C GLU A 3 -15.05 -18.47 -1.49
N GLU A 4 -14.14 -18.26 -0.54
CA GLU A 4 -13.64 -16.91 -0.25
C GLU A 4 -12.99 -16.39 -1.52
N ALA A 5 -13.44 -15.23 -1.99
CA ALA A 5 -12.90 -14.61 -3.20
C ALA A 5 -11.40 -14.37 -3.01
N ASN A 6 -10.58 -14.98 -3.88
CA ASN A 6 -9.12 -14.79 -3.86
C ASN A 6 -8.79 -13.46 -4.58
N PRO A 7 -8.18 -12.47 -3.89
CA PRO A 7 -7.85 -11.18 -4.51
C PRO A 7 -6.95 -11.31 -5.74
N PHE A 8 -6.10 -12.32 -5.80
CA PHE A 8 -5.19 -12.53 -6.92
C PHE A 8 -5.93 -13.03 -8.16
N GLU A 9 -6.90 -13.93 -7.99
CA GLU A 9 -7.78 -14.37 -9.08
C GLU A 9 -8.61 -13.19 -9.58
N SER A 10 -9.16 -12.36 -8.69
CA SER A 10 -9.88 -11.14 -9.08
C SER A 10 -9.01 -10.15 -9.88
N LEU A 11 -7.72 -10.02 -9.57
CA LEU A 11 -6.80 -9.22 -10.38
C LEU A 11 -6.64 -9.83 -11.79
N GLN A 12 -6.48 -11.15 -11.88
CA GLN A 12 -6.30 -11.85 -13.16
C GLN A 12 -7.55 -11.74 -14.05
N GLU A 13 -8.73 -11.85 -13.46
CA GLU A 13 -10.02 -11.60 -14.16
C GLU A 13 -10.09 -10.17 -14.69
N GLN A 14 -9.70 -9.17 -13.90
CA GLN A 14 -9.66 -7.78 -14.38
C GLN A 14 -8.70 -7.56 -15.54
N ILE A 15 -7.58 -8.30 -15.57
CA ILE A 15 -6.64 -8.28 -16.70
C ILE A 15 -7.29 -8.89 -17.94
N ASP A 16 -8.02 -10.00 -17.79
CA ASP A 16 -8.75 -10.63 -18.90
C ASP A 16 -9.85 -9.72 -19.46
N ASP A 17 -10.63 -9.08 -18.58
CA ASP A 17 -11.66 -8.13 -18.98
C ASP A 17 -11.07 -6.94 -19.75
N ALA A 18 -9.94 -6.40 -19.29
CA ALA A 18 -9.25 -5.31 -19.96
C ALA A 18 -8.63 -5.75 -21.30
N ALA A 19 -8.13 -6.98 -21.39
CA ALA A 19 -7.52 -7.54 -22.58
C ALA A 19 -8.50 -7.61 -23.77
N ALA A 20 -9.81 -7.75 -23.51
CA ALA A 20 -10.84 -7.71 -24.55
C ALA A 20 -10.87 -6.40 -25.36
N PHE A 21 -10.28 -5.32 -24.84
CA PHE A 21 -10.21 -4.01 -25.48
C PHE A 21 -8.84 -3.69 -26.09
N LEU A 22 -7.90 -4.64 -26.07
CA LEU A 22 -6.51 -4.44 -26.46
C LEU A 22 -6.09 -5.46 -27.52
N ASP A 23 -5.21 -5.04 -28.42
CA ASP A 23 -4.50 -5.95 -29.33
C ASP A 23 -3.22 -6.44 -28.64
N ALA A 24 -3.40 -7.24 -27.58
CA ALA A 24 -2.32 -7.81 -26.79
C ALA A 24 -2.14 -9.30 -27.12
N THR A 25 -0.89 -9.73 -27.29
CA THR A 25 -0.60 -11.13 -27.58
C THR A 25 -0.79 -12.00 -26.32
N PRO A 26 -1.17 -13.29 -26.46
CA PRO A 26 -1.43 -14.16 -25.31
C PRO A 26 -0.23 -14.30 -24.35
N ASP A 27 1.00 -14.26 -24.85
CA ASP A 27 2.22 -14.32 -24.06
C ASP A 27 2.44 -13.05 -23.21
N VAL A 28 2.08 -11.87 -23.73
CA VAL A 28 2.09 -10.62 -22.95
C VAL A 28 1.04 -10.66 -21.85
N LEU A 29 -0.17 -11.13 -22.16
CA LEU A 29 -1.24 -11.25 -21.17
C LEU A 29 -0.89 -12.26 -20.06
N GLU A 30 -0.33 -13.42 -20.43
CA GLU A 30 0.09 -14.41 -19.45
C GLU A 30 1.18 -13.84 -18.52
N ARG A 31 2.17 -13.12 -19.07
CA ARG A 31 3.17 -12.43 -18.25
C ARG A 31 2.55 -11.41 -17.31
N LEU A 32 1.57 -10.62 -17.77
CA LEU A 32 0.89 -9.60 -16.95
C LEU A 32 0.04 -10.19 -15.84
N LYS A 33 -0.36 -11.47 -15.91
CA LYS A 33 -1.14 -12.14 -14.88
C LYS A 33 -0.33 -12.64 -13.69
N HIS A 34 1.00 -12.60 -13.75
CA HIS A 34 1.87 -13.15 -12.72
C HIS A 34 2.95 -12.15 -12.28
N PRO A 35 3.30 -12.13 -10.99
CA PRO A 35 4.41 -11.32 -10.52
C PRO A 35 5.76 -11.87 -11.00
N GLU A 36 6.70 -10.98 -11.30
CA GLU A 36 8.08 -11.32 -11.64
C GLU A 36 8.82 -11.99 -10.47
N ARG A 37 8.52 -11.58 -9.24
CA ARG A 37 9.13 -12.15 -8.02
C ARG A 37 8.25 -11.96 -6.80
N VAL A 38 8.27 -12.95 -5.91
CA VAL A 38 7.71 -12.85 -4.56
C VAL A 38 8.71 -13.41 -3.56
N LEU A 39 9.19 -12.55 -2.66
CA LEU A 39 9.91 -12.94 -1.44
C LEU A 39 8.90 -13.37 -0.37
N GLU A 40 9.17 -14.48 0.28
CA GLU A 40 8.53 -14.92 1.53
C GLU A 40 9.64 -15.14 2.55
N ALA A 41 9.49 -14.58 3.75
CA ALA A 41 10.47 -14.62 4.82
C ALA A 41 9.80 -14.92 6.16
N ASN A 42 10.57 -15.49 7.08
CA ASN A 42 10.19 -15.69 8.48
C ASN A 42 11.11 -14.82 9.34
N LEU A 43 10.54 -13.84 10.03
CA LEU A 43 11.25 -12.89 10.86
C LEU A 43 11.29 -13.42 12.29
N THR A 44 12.45 -13.92 12.73
CA THR A 44 12.65 -14.39 14.10
C THR A 44 13.10 -13.22 14.98
N VAL A 45 12.31 -12.88 15.99
CA VAL A 45 12.53 -11.66 16.81
C VAL A 45 12.37 -11.98 18.29
N GLU A 46 13.26 -11.43 19.12
CA GLU A 46 13.16 -11.48 20.59
C GLU A 46 12.18 -10.41 21.10
N MET A 47 11.22 -10.83 21.90
CA MET A 47 10.16 -10.00 22.50
C MET A 47 10.65 -9.34 23.79
N ASP A 48 9.91 -8.37 24.32
CA ASP A 48 10.30 -7.63 25.52
C ASP A 48 10.37 -8.52 26.77
N ASP A 49 9.66 -9.66 26.78
CA ASP A 49 9.70 -10.66 27.86
C ASP A 49 10.83 -11.69 27.70
N GLY A 50 11.66 -11.58 26.64
CA GLY A 50 12.76 -12.48 26.32
C GLY A 50 12.33 -13.75 25.57
N SER A 51 11.04 -13.92 25.27
CA SER A 51 10.59 -14.97 24.35
C SER A 51 11.00 -14.66 22.91
N VAL A 52 10.94 -15.66 22.03
CA VAL A 52 11.23 -15.49 20.60
C VAL A 52 9.98 -15.83 19.81
N GLU A 53 9.54 -14.89 18.97
CA GLU A 53 8.43 -15.07 18.04
C GLU A 53 8.89 -15.06 16.59
N VAL A 54 8.08 -15.66 15.72
CA VAL A 54 8.35 -15.77 14.28
C VAL A 54 7.19 -15.17 13.49
N PHE A 55 7.48 -14.16 12.68
CA PHE A 55 6.49 -13.47 11.85
C PHE A 55 6.67 -13.80 10.38
N LYS A 56 5.58 -14.18 9.71
CA LYS A 56 5.62 -14.36 8.25
C LYS A 56 5.57 -13.01 7.56
N ALA A 57 6.42 -12.80 6.57
CA ALA A 57 6.49 -11.57 5.79
C ALA A 57 6.64 -11.83 4.29
N PHE A 58 6.20 -10.87 3.49
CA PHE A 58 6.18 -10.98 2.02
C PHE A 58 6.59 -9.68 1.34
N ARG A 59 7.32 -9.77 0.22
CA ARG A 59 7.50 -8.68 -0.75
C ARG A 59 7.27 -9.19 -2.17
N SER A 60 6.23 -8.70 -2.83
CA SER A 60 5.94 -8.96 -4.24
C SER A 60 6.43 -7.81 -5.12
N GLN A 61 7.21 -8.15 -6.14
CA GLN A 61 7.64 -7.29 -7.24
C GLN A 61 6.92 -7.81 -8.50
N TYR A 62 5.86 -7.11 -8.91
CA TYR A 62 4.90 -7.65 -9.86
C TYR A 62 5.34 -7.47 -11.30
N ASN A 63 5.57 -6.24 -11.73
CA ASN A 63 6.07 -5.90 -13.06
C ASN A 63 6.86 -4.59 -12.98
N GLY A 64 8.08 -4.59 -13.51
CA GLY A 64 9.02 -3.47 -13.51
C GLY A 64 9.21 -2.77 -14.87
N ASP A 65 8.38 -3.05 -15.88
CA ASP A 65 8.63 -2.59 -17.27
C ASP A 65 8.66 -1.07 -17.42
N ARG A 66 7.89 -0.35 -16.59
CA ARG A 66 7.80 1.12 -16.62
C ARG A 66 8.78 1.81 -15.67
N GLY A 67 9.55 1.06 -14.88
CA GLY A 67 10.50 1.59 -13.91
C GLY A 67 10.54 0.81 -12.59
N PRO A 68 11.20 1.36 -11.56
CA PRO A 68 11.35 0.72 -10.25
C PRO A 68 10.01 0.30 -9.64
N TYR A 69 10.02 -0.80 -8.87
CA TYR A 69 8.80 -1.25 -8.20
C TYR A 69 8.38 -0.25 -7.13
N LYS A 70 7.06 0.03 -7.04
CA LYS A 70 6.51 0.94 -6.04
C LYS A 70 5.34 0.29 -5.31
N GLY A 71 5.37 0.33 -3.99
CA GLY A 71 4.16 0.16 -3.19
C GLY A 71 4.36 -0.22 -1.73
N GLY A 72 3.26 -0.15 -1.00
CA GLY A 72 3.25 -0.08 0.46
C GLY A 72 3.59 -1.38 1.19
N ILE A 73 3.82 -1.27 2.49
CA ILE A 73 4.02 -2.39 3.43
C ILE A 73 2.87 -2.38 4.44
N ARG A 74 2.13 -3.49 4.52
CA ARG A 74 0.96 -3.64 5.40
C ARG A 74 1.29 -4.49 6.63
N PHE A 75 0.87 -4.05 7.82
CA PHE A 75 0.89 -4.86 9.04
C PHE A 75 -0.54 -5.27 9.39
N HIS A 76 -0.90 -6.52 9.16
CA HIS A 76 -2.26 -7.00 9.47
C HIS A 76 -2.27 -8.53 9.68
N PRO A 77 -3.06 -9.07 10.63
CA PRO A 77 -3.10 -10.51 10.89
C PRO A 77 -3.65 -11.31 9.70
N GLY A 78 -4.45 -10.68 8.85
CA GLY A 78 -5.01 -11.28 7.63
C GLY A 78 -4.13 -11.19 6.38
N VAL A 79 -2.88 -10.70 6.48
CA VAL A 79 -1.99 -10.64 5.30
C VAL A 79 -1.78 -12.04 4.72
N THR A 80 -2.00 -12.19 3.42
CA THR A 80 -1.69 -13.43 2.69
C THR A 80 -0.79 -13.18 1.49
N ARG A 81 -0.13 -14.24 1.01
CA ARG A 81 0.71 -14.17 -0.20
C ARG A 81 -0.08 -13.71 -1.42
N ASP A 82 -1.30 -14.20 -1.60
CA ASP A 82 -2.13 -13.86 -2.75
C ASP A 82 -2.67 -12.42 -2.67
N GLU A 83 -3.03 -11.95 -1.47
CA GLU A 83 -3.37 -10.53 -1.27
C GLU A 83 -2.19 -9.61 -1.65
N VAL A 84 -0.97 -9.94 -1.20
CA VAL A 84 0.22 -9.14 -1.51
C VAL A 84 0.52 -9.15 -3.02
N LYS A 85 0.34 -10.29 -3.70
CA LYS A 85 0.45 -10.39 -5.17
C LYS A 85 -0.58 -9.50 -5.85
N ALA A 86 -1.85 -9.62 -5.48
CA ALA A 86 -2.94 -8.84 -6.07
C ALA A 86 -2.70 -7.32 -5.92
N LEU A 87 -2.39 -6.87 -4.69
CA LEU A 87 -2.09 -5.48 -4.39
C LEU A 87 -0.87 -4.94 -5.15
N SER A 88 0.16 -5.77 -5.37
CA SER A 88 1.30 -5.36 -6.19
C SER A 88 0.96 -5.23 -7.67
N GLY A 89 0.05 -6.06 -8.20
CA GLY A 89 -0.46 -5.92 -9.57
C GLY A 89 -1.30 -4.66 -9.75
N TRP A 90 -2.22 -4.36 -8.82
CA TRP A 90 -2.95 -3.09 -8.83
C TRP A 90 -2.03 -1.86 -8.73
N MET A 91 -0.86 -1.99 -8.09
CA MET A 91 0.14 -0.91 -8.11
C MET A 91 0.71 -0.66 -9.51
N VAL A 92 0.93 -1.70 -10.33
CA VAL A 92 1.35 -1.56 -11.73
C VAL A 92 0.34 -0.71 -12.49
N PHE A 93 -0.93 -1.13 -12.47
CA PHE A 93 -1.99 -0.48 -13.23
C PHE A 93 -2.28 0.93 -12.72
N LYS A 94 -2.25 1.15 -11.40
CA LYS A 94 -2.39 2.49 -10.82
C LYS A 94 -1.29 3.42 -11.31
N CYS A 95 -0.02 3.01 -11.23
CA CYS A 95 1.10 3.83 -11.68
C CYS A 95 1.06 4.09 -13.19
N ALA A 96 0.64 3.11 -13.99
CA ALA A 96 0.40 3.27 -15.43
C ALA A 96 -0.73 4.28 -15.72
N ALA A 97 -1.88 4.15 -15.07
CA ALA A 97 -3.05 4.99 -15.30
C ALA A 97 -2.80 6.48 -15.01
N VAL A 98 -2.00 6.79 -13.97
CA VAL A 98 -1.61 8.19 -13.66
C VAL A 98 -0.26 8.60 -14.25
N ASN A 99 0.28 7.81 -15.19
CA ASN A 99 1.52 8.04 -15.91
C ASN A 99 2.76 8.34 -15.03
N ILE A 100 2.89 7.66 -13.90
CA ILE A 100 4.08 7.71 -13.04
C ILE A 100 5.04 6.59 -13.49
N PRO A 101 6.36 6.84 -13.68
CA PRO A 101 7.31 5.87 -14.21
C PRO A 101 7.75 4.85 -13.15
N TYR A 102 6.79 4.09 -12.62
CA TYR A 102 7.01 3.00 -11.69
C TYR A 102 6.30 1.74 -12.14
N GLY A 103 6.89 0.61 -11.75
CA GLY A 103 6.25 -0.68 -11.70
C GLY A 103 5.38 -0.85 -10.46
N GLY A 104 4.98 -2.10 -10.19
CA GLY A 104 4.11 -2.44 -9.06
C GLY A 104 4.80 -3.32 -8.03
N GLY A 105 4.82 -2.86 -6.78
CA GLY A 105 5.34 -3.63 -5.65
C GLY A 105 4.36 -3.61 -4.47
N LYS A 106 4.46 -4.59 -3.57
CA LYS A 106 3.73 -4.59 -2.31
C LYS A 106 4.43 -5.49 -1.31
N GLY A 107 4.40 -5.15 -0.03
CA GLY A 107 4.78 -6.08 1.01
C GLY A 107 3.81 -6.11 2.17
N GLY A 108 4.05 -7.03 3.09
CA GLY A 108 3.32 -7.08 4.34
C GLY A 108 3.91 -8.07 5.33
N ILE A 109 3.54 -7.89 6.59
CA ILE A 109 3.86 -8.78 7.71
C ILE A 109 2.54 -9.26 8.29
N VAL A 110 2.45 -10.56 8.54
CA VAL A 110 1.32 -11.19 9.23
C VAL A 110 1.47 -10.90 10.72
N ILE A 111 0.86 -9.80 11.17
CA ILE A 111 0.98 -9.30 12.55
C ILE A 111 -0.22 -8.43 12.92
N ASN A 112 -0.68 -8.52 14.17
CA ASN A 112 -1.56 -7.52 14.74
C ASN A 112 -0.75 -6.49 15.54
N PRO A 113 -0.47 -5.29 15.00
CA PRO A 113 0.49 -4.38 15.62
C PRO A 113 0.01 -3.77 16.94
N VAL A 114 -1.26 -3.90 17.31
CA VAL A 114 -1.75 -3.42 18.62
C VAL A 114 -1.36 -4.34 19.78
N GLU A 115 -0.91 -5.56 19.48
CA GLU A 115 -0.49 -6.55 20.48
C GLU A 115 0.96 -6.36 20.93
N TYR A 116 1.72 -5.51 20.24
CA TYR A 116 3.16 -5.35 20.43
C TYR A 116 3.51 -3.95 20.90
N SER A 117 4.56 -3.87 21.71
CA SER A 117 5.14 -2.61 22.14
C SER A 117 5.79 -1.86 20.98
N ALA A 118 6.08 -0.57 21.18
CA ALA A 118 6.79 0.21 20.17
C ALA A 118 8.21 -0.34 19.89
N SER A 119 8.89 -0.87 20.92
CA SER A 119 10.22 -1.47 20.78
C SER A 119 10.18 -2.81 20.06
N GLU A 120 9.17 -3.64 20.30
CA GLU A 120 8.94 -4.88 19.56
C GLU A 120 8.66 -4.60 18.09
N LEU A 121 7.75 -3.66 17.79
CA LEU A 121 7.45 -3.24 16.42
C LEU A 121 8.69 -2.71 15.70
N GLU A 122 9.57 -1.98 16.39
CA GLU A 122 10.84 -1.55 15.82
C GLU A 122 11.71 -2.75 15.45
N ARG A 123 11.94 -3.68 16.38
CA ARG A 123 12.77 -4.89 16.11
C ARG A 123 12.20 -5.73 14.97
N ILE A 124 10.88 -5.91 14.91
CA ILE A 124 10.18 -6.61 13.82
C ILE A 124 10.38 -5.89 12.49
N THR A 125 10.18 -4.56 12.48
CA THR A 125 10.34 -3.73 11.26
C THR A 125 11.78 -3.78 10.74
N ARG A 126 12.78 -3.72 11.63
CA ARG A 126 14.21 -3.78 11.27
C ARG A 126 14.63 -5.18 10.79
N SER A 127 14.07 -6.24 11.38
CA SER A 127 14.23 -7.61 10.89
C SER A 127 13.71 -7.72 9.45
N TYR A 128 12.52 -7.18 9.18
CA TYR A 128 11.97 -7.16 7.83
C TYR A 128 12.79 -6.31 6.85
N ALA A 129 13.29 -5.14 7.27
CA ALA A 129 14.15 -4.30 6.44
C ALA A 129 15.44 -5.02 6.02
N THR A 130 15.98 -5.89 6.88
CA THR A 130 17.15 -6.73 6.57
C THR A 130 16.84 -7.71 5.45
N GLU A 131 15.67 -8.37 5.47
CA GLU A 131 15.22 -9.27 4.40
C GLU A 131 14.91 -8.54 3.08
N LEU A 132 14.46 -7.28 3.18
CA LEU A 132 14.17 -6.45 2.00
C LEU A 132 15.43 -5.93 1.30
N ARG A 133 16.53 -5.76 2.03
CA ARG A 133 17.80 -5.19 1.57
C ARG A 133 18.21 -5.58 0.13
N PRO A 134 18.25 -6.86 -0.28
CA PRO A 134 18.70 -7.23 -1.63
C PRO A 134 17.75 -6.77 -2.76
N LEU A 135 16.52 -6.40 -2.42
CA LEU A 135 15.45 -6.04 -3.36
C LEU A 135 15.24 -4.53 -3.48
N VAL A 136 15.42 -3.79 -2.38
CA VAL A 136 15.10 -2.36 -2.30
C VAL A 136 16.28 -1.47 -2.69
N GLY A 137 15.95 -0.27 -3.14
CA GLY A 137 16.86 0.77 -3.61
C GLY A 137 16.07 1.84 -4.35
N GLU A 138 16.56 3.08 -4.36
CA GLU A 138 15.87 4.24 -4.95
C GLU A 138 15.58 4.11 -6.45
N ASP A 139 16.32 3.24 -7.14
CA ASP A 139 16.20 2.90 -8.55
C ASP A 139 15.77 1.43 -8.79
N ARG A 140 15.36 0.70 -7.74
CA ARG A 140 15.00 -0.73 -7.82
C ARG A 140 13.60 -1.03 -7.30
N ASP A 141 13.39 -0.85 -6.00
CA ASP A 141 12.09 -1.07 -5.35
C ASP A 141 11.98 -0.13 -4.15
N ILE A 142 10.93 0.71 -4.15
CA ILE A 142 10.75 1.79 -3.20
C ILE A 142 9.47 1.55 -2.40
N PRO A 143 9.57 1.03 -1.16
CA PRO A 143 8.40 0.83 -0.32
C PRO A 143 7.69 2.13 0.11
N ALA A 144 6.54 1.97 0.76
CA ALA A 144 5.71 3.07 1.27
C ALA A 144 4.88 2.59 2.49
N PRO A 145 4.21 3.51 3.19
CA PRO A 145 3.17 3.15 4.14
C PRO A 145 2.00 2.44 3.47
N ASP A 146 1.32 1.60 4.25
CA ASP A 146 0.01 1.02 3.97
C ASP A 146 -0.77 0.86 5.29
N VAL A 147 -1.76 -0.05 5.34
CA VAL A 147 -2.52 -0.31 6.56
C VAL A 147 -1.59 -0.64 7.73
N ASN A 148 -1.78 0.10 8.83
CA ASN A 148 -1.02 0.03 10.08
C ASN A 148 0.50 0.28 9.99
N THR A 149 0.97 0.94 8.94
CA THR A 149 2.34 1.48 8.88
C THR A 149 2.31 2.96 8.52
N GLY A 150 3.32 3.71 8.96
CA GLY A 150 3.40 5.15 8.75
C GLY A 150 4.83 5.66 8.73
N GLN A 151 4.99 6.95 9.02
CA GLN A 151 6.30 7.62 8.98
C GLN A 151 7.34 6.93 9.87
N ARG A 152 6.91 6.43 11.04
CA ARG A 152 7.77 5.74 12.00
C ARG A 152 8.41 4.49 11.40
N GLU A 153 7.59 3.56 10.87
CA GLU A 153 8.10 2.32 10.28
C GLU A 153 8.93 2.61 9.03
N MET A 154 8.56 3.60 8.22
CA MET A 154 9.35 3.98 7.05
C MET A 154 10.74 4.51 7.43
N ASN A 155 10.82 5.29 8.51
CA ASN A 155 12.11 5.77 9.02
C ASN A 155 12.97 4.62 9.56
N TRP A 156 12.41 3.65 10.29
CA TRP A 156 13.15 2.47 10.75
C TRP A 156 13.69 1.63 9.60
N ILE A 157 12.91 1.44 8.53
CA ILE A 157 13.36 0.72 7.33
C ILE A 157 14.49 1.48 6.63
N LYS A 158 14.33 2.80 6.41
CA LYS A 158 15.38 3.65 5.83
C LYS A 158 16.67 3.56 6.64
N ASP A 159 16.58 3.81 7.94
CA ASP A 159 17.73 3.81 8.85
C ASP A 159 18.46 2.47 8.85
N THR A 160 17.70 1.36 8.85
CA THR A 160 18.28 0.01 8.75
C THR A 160 18.99 -0.20 7.42
N TYR A 161 18.36 0.19 6.31
CA TYR A 161 18.95 0.06 4.98
C TYR A 161 20.25 0.88 4.85
N GLU A 162 20.19 2.17 5.18
CA GLU A 162 21.33 3.09 5.13
C GLU A 162 22.50 2.63 6.00
N THR A 163 22.20 2.10 7.19
CA THR A 163 23.22 1.54 8.10
C THR A 163 23.88 0.30 7.49
N LEU A 164 23.09 -0.62 6.93
CA LEU A 164 23.59 -1.88 6.38
C LEU A 164 24.34 -1.71 5.05
N GLU A 165 23.95 -0.73 4.24
CA GLU A 165 24.64 -0.37 2.99
C GLU A 165 25.74 0.67 3.19
N ASN A 166 25.89 1.21 4.41
CA ASN A 166 26.83 2.28 4.75
C ASN A 166 26.72 3.47 3.77
N THR A 167 25.48 3.95 3.57
CA THR A 167 25.12 4.98 2.61
C THR A 167 24.12 5.99 3.20
N THR A 168 23.81 7.05 2.46
CA THR A 168 22.67 7.94 2.73
C THR A 168 21.80 7.97 1.50
N GLU A 169 20.64 7.33 1.58
CA GLU A 169 19.76 7.08 0.45
C GLU A 169 18.30 7.34 0.88
N PRO A 170 17.92 8.62 1.06
CA PRO A 170 16.56 8.95 1.46
C PRO A 170 15.52 8.47 0.42
N GLY A 171 15.92 8.25 -0.83
CA GLY A 171 15.06 7.77 -1.92
C GLY A 171 14.58 6.33 -1.76
N VAL A 172 15.23 5.49 -0.94
CA VAL A 172 14.91 4.06 -0.81
C VAL A 172 13.49 3.79 -0.31
N ILE A 173 12.87 4.75 0.38
CA ILE A 173 11.52 4.63 0.90
C ILE A 173 10.77 5.96 0.91
N THR A 174 9.46 5.90 0.66
CA THR A 174 8.59 7.09 0.68
C THR A 174 7.70 7.12 1.93
N GLY A 175 7.07 8.27 2.22
CA GLY A 175 6.19 8.40 3.38
C GLY A 175 6.94 8.52 4.71
N LYS A 176 8.19 8.96 4.66
CA LYS A 176 9.07 9.29 5.80
C LYS A 176 8.62 10.57 6.50
N ALA A 177 9.17 10.80 7.70
CA ALA A 177 9.05 12.09 8.37
C ALA A 177 9.74 13.22 7.59
N ILE A 178 9.25 14.45 7.75
CA ILE A 178 9.75 15.63 7.01
C ILE A 178 11.24 15.84 7.27
N GLU A 179 11.65 15.75 8.53
CA GLU A 179 13.03 15.83 8.99
C GLU A 179 13.95 14.73 8.41
N SER A 180 13.38 13.67 7.84
CA SER A 180 14.09 12.54 7.22
C SER A 180 13.94 12.51 5.69
N GLY A 181 13.62 13.66 5.06
CA GLY A 181 13.41 13.77 3.62
C GLY A 181 12.02 13.32 3.16
N GLY A 182 11.02 13.47 4.03
CA GLY A 182 9.61 13.33 3.70
C GLY A 182 9.09 14.50 2.86
N SER A 183 7.96 14.30 2.19
CA SER A 183 7.30 15.36 1.40
C SER A 183 6.15 15.96 2.20
N GLU A 184 6.04 17.29 2.17
CA GLU A 184 4.84 18.00 2.61
C GLU A 184 3.61 17.51 1.83
N GLY A 185 2.45 17.52 2.49
CA GLY A 185 1.18 17.07 1.90
C GLY A 185 1.04 15.54 1.71
N ARG A 186 2.09 14.75 1.93
CA ARG A 186 2.07 13.29 1.70
C ARG A 186 1.02 12.54 2.52
N VAL A 187 0.75 13.02 3.74
CA VAL A 187 -0.25 12.44 4.66
C VAL A 187 -1.65 12.59 4.07
N GLU A 188 -2.01 13.78 3.59
CA GLU A 188 -3.36 14.07 3.08
C GLU A 188 -3.58 13.62 1.62
N ALA A 189 -2.51 13.34 0.86
CA ALA A 189 -2.56 13.15 -0.59
C ALA A 189 -3.60 12.12 -1.06
N THR A 190 -3.71 10.97 -0.39
CA THR A 190 -4.68 9.93 -0.77
C THR A 190 -6.12 10.40 -0.61
N GLY A 191 -6.49 10.94 0.56
CA GLY A 191 -7.84 11.45 0.81
C GLY A 191 -8.19 12.65 -0.07
N ARG A 192 -7.21 13.53 -0.32
CA ARG A 192 -7.35 14.65 -1.26
C ARG A 192 -7.61 14.17 -2.69
N SER A 193 -6.97 13.08 -3.11
CA SER A 193 -7.21 12.49 -4.44
C SER A 193 -8.62 11.95 -4.57
N VAL A 194 -9.17 11.32 -3.52
CA VAL A 194 -10.57 10.85 -3.50
C VAL A 194 -11.53 12.02 -3.69
N MET A 195 -11.35 13.11 -2.95
CA MET A 195 -12.15 14.33 -3.12
C MET A 195 -12.05 14.91 -4.53
N LEU A 196 -10.83 15.01 -5.09
CA LEU A 196 -10.62 15.56 -6.42
C LEU A 196 -11.31 14.73 -7.49
N VAL A 197 -11.15 13.39 -7.45
CA VAL A 197 -11.82 12.49 -8.41
C VAL A 197 -13.33 12.55 -8.26
N ALA A 198 -13.86 12.60 -7.03
CA ALA A 198 -15.29 12.77 -6.80
C ALA A 198 -15.80 14.08 -7.41
N ARG A 199 -15.12 15.20 -7.20
CA ARG A 199 -15.48 16.49 -7.81
C ARG A 199 -15.51 16.41 -9.34
N GLU A 200 -14.48 15.85 -9.96
CA GLU A 200 -14.42 15.71 -11.42
C GLU A 200 -15.52 14.79 -11.95
N ALA A 201 -15.85 13.70 -11.24
CA ALA A 201 -16.94 12.81 -11.62
C ALA A 201 -18.30 13.52 -11.55
N PHE A 202 -18.56 14.31 -10.52
CA PHE A 202 -19.77 15.14 -10.42
C PHE A 202 -19.85 16.16 -11.56
N SER A 203 -18.74 16.85 -11.85
CA SER A 203 -18.67 17.80 -12.95
C SER A 203 -18.95 17.15 -14.30
N TYR A 204 -18.38 15.96 -14.57
CA TYR A 204 -18.64 15.17 -15.78
C TYR A 204 -20.13 14.79 -15.92
N LEU A 205 -20.81 14.52 -14.80
CA LEU A 205 -22.24 14.20 -14.76
C LEU A 205 -23.14 15.44 -14.79
N GLY A 206 -22.58 16.65 -14.87
CA GLY A 206 -23.32 17.91 -14.84
C GLY A 206 -23.99 18.19 -13.49
N ARG A 207 -23.41 17.71 -12.39
CA ARG A 207 -23.90 17.88 -11.01
C ARG A 207 -22.90 18.65 -10.17
N ASP A 208 -23.38 19.31 -9.11
CA ASP A 208 -22.52 19.88 -8.07
C ASP A 208 -22.32 18.83 -6.96
N ILE A 209 -21.09 18.74 -6.45
CA ILE A 209 -20.78 17.87 -5.31
C ILE A 209 -21.47 18.36 -4.04
N ALA A 210 -21.78 19.65 -3.93
CA ALA A 210 -22.51 20.22 -2.80
C ALA A 210 -23.92 19.64 -2.60
N ASP A 211 -24.51 19.04 -3.64
CA ASP A 211 -25.83 18.39 -3.56
C ASP A 211 -25.75 16.91 -3.14
N ALA A 212 -24.55 16.40 -2.88
CA ALA A 212 -24.32 14.98 -2.61
C ALA A 212 -24.52 14.63 -1.13
N THR A 213 -25.14 13.48 -0.86
CA THR A 213 -24.98 12.76 0.41
C THR A 213 -23.90 11.70 0.27
N VAL A 214 -23.04 11.58 1.28
CA VAL A 214 -21.79 10.82 1.21
C VAL A 214 -21.69 9.85 2.39
N ALA A 215 -21.38 8.59 2.08
CA ALA A 215 -21.04 7.57 3.07
C ALA A 215 -19.56 7.17 2.91
N VAL A 216 -18.83 7.09 4.03
CA VAL A 216 -17.39 6.76 4.04
C VAL A 216 -17.13 5.48 4.82
N GLN A 217 -16.58 4.47 4.16
CA GLN A 217 -16.13 3.23 4.81
C GLN A 217 -14.62 3.28 5.06
N GLY A 218 -14.23 3.11 6.33
CA GLY A 218 -12.85 3.17 6.80
C GLY A 218 -12.43 4.60 7.15
N TYR A 219 -12.36 4.93 8.44
CA TYR A 219 -12.06 6.29 8.91
C TYR A 219 -10.60 6.53 9.34
N GLY A 220 -9.67 5.81 8.71
CA GLY A 220 -8.22 6.06 8.86
C GLY A 220 -7.76 7.29 8.07
N ASN A 221 -6.45 7.44 7.88
CA ASN A 221 -5.85 8.61 7.22
C ASN A 221 -6.46 8.96 5.84
N ALA A 222 -6.79 7.97 5.00
CA ALA A 222 -7.40 8.24 3.70
C ALA A 222 -8.87 8.69 3.82
N GLY A 223 -9.69 7.95 4.58
CA GLY A 223 -11.12 8.19 4.66
C GLY A 223 -11.47 9.44 5.46
N SER A 224 -10.81 9.72 6.58
CA SER A 224 -11.08 10.93 7.38
C SER A 224 -10.68 12.21 6.65
N VAL A 225 -9.54 12.20 5.93
CA VAL A 225 -9.13 13.32 5.08
C VAL A 225 -10.09 13.50 3.91
N ALA A 226 -10.53 12.41 3.26
CA ALA A 226 -11.51 12.49 2.18
C ALA A 226 -12.86 13.05 2.68
N ALA A 227 -13.38 12.52 3.79
CA ALA A 227 -14.62 12.98 4.41
C ALA A 227 -14.60 14.48 4.68
N ARG A 228 -13.57 14.96 5.40
CA ARG A 228 -13.40 16.40 5.68
C ARG A 228 -13.32 17.23 4.39
N LEU A 229 -12.50 16.83 3.42
CA LEU A 229 -12.31 17.63 2.21
C LEU A 229 -13.54 17.63 1.29
N ILE A 230 -14.38 16.60 1.37
CA ILE A 230 -15.65 16.52 0.65
C ILE A 230 -16.71 17.38 1.36
N ASP A 231 -16.77 17.34 2.69
CA ASP A 231 -17.60 18.22 3.52
C ASP A 231 -17.26 19.71 3.32
N ASP A 232 -15.96 20.05 3.27
CA ASP A 232 -15.46 21.40 2.94
C ASP A 232 -15.94 21.91 1.55
N ARG A 233 -16.42 21.02 0.68
CA ARG A 233 -16.99 21.35 -0.64
C ARG A 233 -18.51 21.47 -0.63
N GLY A 234 -19.14 21.34 0.53
CA GLY A 234 -20.58 21.49 0.75
C GLY A 234 -21.39 20.20 0.64
N ALA A 235 -20.75 19.06 0.38
CA ALA A 235 -21.43 17.77 0.40
C ALA A 235 -21.76 17.34 1.84
N ASP A 236 -22.82 16.57 2.04
CA ASP A 236 -23.25 16.12 3.36
C ASP A 236 -22.73 14.70 3.66
N VAL A 237 -21.78 14.57 4.60
CA VAL A 237 -21.26 13.26 5.04
C VAL A 237 -22.21 12.67 6.08
N VAL A 238 -23.17 11.88 5.60
CA VAL A 238 -24.28 11.33 6.41
C VAL A 238 -23.96 10.01 7.10
N ALA A 239 -22.88 9.31 6.71
CA ALA A 239 -22.50 8.05 7.34
C ALA A 239 -21.00 7.82 7.32
N VAL A 240 -20.48 7.27 8.42
CA VAL A 240 -19.09 6.78 8.48
C VAL A 240 -19.01 5.44 9.18
N SER A 241 -18.10 4.58 8.75
CA SER A 241 -17.81 3.29 9.40
C SER A 241 -16.32 3.00 9.51
N ASP A 242 -15.96 2.15 10.46
CA ASP A 242 -14.61 1.59 10.62
C ASP A 242 -14.68 0.15 11.17
N SER A 243 -13.56 -0.40 11.63
CA SER A 243 -13.50 -1.76 12.20
C SER A 243 -14.35 -1.95 13.46
N SER A 244 -14.81 -0.87 14.08
CA SER A 244 -15.56 -0.85 15.35
C SER A 244 -17.07 -0.73 15.15
N GLY A 245 -17.53 -0.36 13.95
CA GLY A 245 -18.96 -0.21 13.63
C GLY A 245 -19.25 0.91 12.63
N ALA A 246 -20.48 1.40 12.64
CA ALA A 246 -20.94 2.48 11.75
C ALA A 246 -21.86 3.46 12.51
N ILE A 247 -21.85 4.73 12.09
CA ILE A 247 -22.79 5.77 12.53
C ILE A 247 -23.45 6.44 11.32
N HIS A 248 -24.69 6.88 11.50
CA HIS A 248 -25.53 7.61 10.53
C HIS A 248 -26.53 8.48 11.29
#